data_AF-A0A382C9J8-F1
#
_entry.id   AF-A0A382C9J8-F1
#
_cell.length_a   1.000
_cell.length_b   1.000
_cell.length_c   1.000
_cell.angle_alpha   90.00
_cell.angle_beta   90.00
_cell.angle_gamma   90.00
#
_symmetry.space_group_name_H-M   'P 1'
#
loop_
_entity.id
_entity.type
_entity.pdbx_description
1 polymer ?
#
loop_
_entity_poly.entity_id
_entity_poly.type
_entity_poly.pdbx_seq_one_letter_code
_entity_poly.pdbx_strand_id
1 'polypeptide(L)'
;MKLENIQELWTSDCVLDDVQLDVESKRIPELHNKYFKIFSDEKLRLVKFESKKKELSKLKWLYYTGKLDKNSLDRMEWEPFELDIKSRNRLDLDRFLNSDKDMIDMQEKIEYQKEKINYLESIIKTVVNRNFLIKNIIDWRKFTSGA
;
A
#
# COMPACT_ATOMS: atom_id res chain seq x y z
N MET A 1 2.10 -9.38 1.68
CA MET A 1 2.15 -9.59 3.15
C MET A 1 0.92 -8.95 3.79
N LYS A 2 0.50 -9.36 4.99
CA LYS A 2 -0.51 -8.65 5.79
C LYS A 2 0.14 -7.45 6.51
N LEU A 3 -0.62 -6.39 6.76
CA LEU A 3 -0.13 -5.18 7.44
C LEU A 3 0.29 -5.50 8.89
N GLU A 4 -0.50 -6.31 9.57
CA GLU A 4 -0.29 -6.74 10.96
C GLU A 4 1.08 -7.41 11.11
N ASN A 5 1.45 -8.27 10.16
CA ASN A 5 2.77 -8.92 10.16
C ASN A 5 3.92 -7.90 10.02
N ILE A 6 3.73 -6.82 9.27
CA ILE A 6 4.75 -5.76 9.13
C ILE A 6 4.88 -5.01 10.45
N GLN A 7 3.76 -4.75 11.12
CA GLN A 7 3.74 -4.10 12.44
C GLN A 7 4.43 -4.97 13.48
N GLU A 8 4.16 -6.28 13.53
CA GLU A 8 4.82 -7.21 14.45
C GLU A 8 6.33 -7.30 14.21
N LEU A 9 6.77 -7.39 12.95
CA LEU A 9 8.20 -7.33 12.62
C LEU A 9 8.82 -6.04 13.13
N TRP A 10 8.15 -4.90 12.91
CA TRP A 10 8.67 -3.62 13.34
C TRP A 10 8.69 -3.50 14.86
N THR A 11 7.70 -3.99 15.59
CA THR A 11 7.70 -4.02 17.06
C THR A 11 8.93 -4.74 17.60
N SER A 12 9.38 -5.82 16.97
CA SER A 12 10.60 -6.52 17.38
C SER A 12 11.89 -5.77 16.99
N ASP A 13 11.90 -5.14 15.81
CA ASP A 13 13.07 -4.44 15.29
C ASP A 13 13.22 -3.00 15.82
N CYS A 14 12.16 -2.43 16.38
CA CYS A 14 12.13 -1.03 16.81
C CYS A 14 12.94 -0.77 18.09
N VAL A 15 13.26 -1.83 18.84
CA VAL A 15 14.04 -1.78 20.08
C VAL A 15 15.48 -1.33 19.80
N LEU A 16 15.96 -0.39 20.62
CA LEU A 16 17.32 0.12 20.60
C LEU A 16 17.99 -0.22 21.93
N ASP A 17 19.08 -0.99 21.86
CA ASP A 17 19.95 -1.24 23.02
C ASP A 17 20.85 -0.03 23.24
N ASP A 18 20.69 0.65 24.37
CA ASP A 18 21.49 1.81 24.69
C ASP A 18 22.90 1.42 25.19
N VAL A 19 23.14 0.19 25.62
CA VAL A 19 24.47 -0.26 26.08
C VAL A 19 25.40 -0.49 24.87
N GLN A 20 24.92 -1.17 23.84
CA GLN A 20 25.71 -1.56 22.66
C GLN A 20 25.44 -0.68 21.42
N LEU A 21 25.69 0.62 21.55
CA LEU A 21 25.39 1.61 20.49
C LEU A 21 26.19 1.42 19.19
N ASP A 22 27.38 0.81 19.25
CA ASP A 22 28.19 0.50 18.08
C ASP A 22 27.58 -0.63 17.25
N VAL A 23 26.99 -1.64 17.90
CA VAL A 23 26.24 -2.73 17.27
C VAL A 23 24.94 -2.19 16.68
N GLU A 24 24.20 -1.38 17.43
CA GLU A 24 22.97 -0.75 16.93
C GLU A 24 23.21 0.16 15.73
N SER A 25 24.36 0.85 15.67
CA SER A 25 24.75 1.64 14.51
C SER A 25 24.96 0.77 13.26
N LYS A 26 25.63 -0.38 13.40
CA LYS A 26 25.81 -1.34 12.29
C LYS A 26 24.49 -1.99 11.83
N ARG A 27 23.52 -2.12 12.73
CA ARG A 27 22.20 -2.70 12.45
C ARG A 27 21.31 -1.79 11.59
N ILE A 28 21.56 -0.48 11.55
CA ILE A 28 20.78 0.49 10.74
C ILE A 28 20.72 0.13 9.26
N PRO A 29 21.84 -0.06 8.53
CA PRO A 29 21.80 -0.45 7.11
C PRO A 29 21.13 -1.80 6.87
N GLU A 30 21.26 -2.74 7.82
CA GLU A 30 20.61 -4.06 7.75
C GLU A 30 19.08 -3.94 7.82
N LEU A 31 18.58 -3.19 8.81
CA LEU A 31 17.15 -2.89 8.95
C LEU A 31 16.63 -2.10 7.76
N HIS A 32 17.38 -1.10 7.30
CA HIS A 32 17.00 -0.33 6.12
C HIS A 32 16.81 -1.25 4.90
N ASN A 33 17.79 -2.11 4.61
CA ASN A 33 17.70 -3.06 3.50
C ASN A 33 16.53 -4.04 3.66
N LYS A 34 16.29 -4.56 4.88
CA LYS A 34 15.16 -5.46 5.19
C LYS A 34 13.82 -4.80 4.81
N TYR A 35 13.54 -3.62 5.35
CA TYR A 35 12.26 -2.94 5.10
C TYR A 35 12.16 -2.36 3.69
N PHE A 36 13.28 -1.93 3.09
CA PHE A 36 13.30 -1.43 1.72
C PHE A 36 12.94 -2.52 0.69
N LYS A 37 13.39 -3.76 0.89
CA LYS A 37 12.97 -4.90 0.05
C LYS A 37 11.46 -5.12 0.09
N ILE A 38 10.88 -5.15 1.29
CA ILE A 38 9.43 -5.31 1.48
C ILE A 38 8.69 -4.12 0.82
N PHE A 39 9.17 -2.90 1.03
CA PHE A 39 8.61 -1.70 0.42
C PHE A 39 8.60 -1.77 -1.11
N SER A 40 9.72 -2.16 -1.72
CA SER A 40 9.84 -2.28 -3.18
C SER A 40 8.85 -3.30 -3.73
N ASP A 41 8.75 -4.48 -3.11
CA ASP A 41 7.83 -5.54 -3.53
C ASP A 41 6.36 -5.12 -3.39
N GLU A 42 6.00 -4.51 -2.27
CA GLU A 42 4.64 -4.04 -2.01
C GLU A 42 4.28 -2.84 -2.94
N LYS A 43 5.24 -2.00 -3.33
CA LYS A 43 5.04 -0.96 -4.35
C LYS A 43 4.77 -1.55 -5.75
N LEU A 44 5.48 -2.60 -6.15
CA LEU A 44 5.19 -3.32 -7.39
C LEU A 44 3.81 -3.99 -7.38
N ARG A 45 3.36 -4.48 -6.22
CA ARG A 45 1.99 -5.01 -6.05
C ARG A 45 0.93 -3.93 -6.23
N LEU A 46 1.14 -2.72 -5.71
CA LEU A 46 0.23 -1.60 -5.91
C LEU A 46 0.05 -1.30 -7.41
N VAL A 47 1.15 -1.19 -8.16
CA VAL A 47 1.11 -0.95 -9.62
C VAL A 47 0.28 -2.02 -10.33
N LYS A 48 0.42 -3.30 -9.93
CA LYS A 48 -0.40 -4.39 -10.49
C LYS A 48 -1.89 -4.21 -10.19
N PHE A 49 -2.26 -3.80 -8.97
CA PHE A 49 -3.67 -3.57 -8.62
C PHE A 49 -4.25 -2.36 -9.36
N GLU A 50 -3.50 -1.27 -9.50
CA GLU A 50 -3.92 -0.09 -10.26
C GLU A 50 -4.16 -0.42 -11.74
N SER A 51 -3.30 -1.24 -12.35
CA SER A 51 -3.51 -1.73 -13.72
C SER A 51 -4.77 -2.59 -13.83
N LYS A 52 -4.98 -3.53 -12.90
CA LYS A 52 -6.20 -4.34 -12.86
C LYS A 52 -7.47 -3.50 -12.67
N LYS A 53 -7.41 -2.45 -11.86
CA LYS A 53 -8.54 -1.51 -11.69
C LYS A 53 -8.88 -0.81 -13.01
N LYS A 54 -7.89 -0.41 -13.81
CA LYS A 54 -8.12 0.21 -15.13
C LYS A 54 -8.81 -0.76 -16.10
N GLU A 55 -8.39 -2.01 -16.13
CA GLU A 55 -9.02 -3.06 -16.93
C GLU A 55 -10.47 -3.30 -16.50
N LEU A 56 -10.70 -3.46 -15.19
CA LEU A 56 -12.03 -3.66 -14.62
C LEU A 56 -12.95 -2.45 -14.88
N SER A 57 -12.44 -1.23 -14.71
CA SER A 57 -13.19 -0.01 -14.97
C SER A 57 -13.66 0.08 -16.41
N LYS A 58 -12.79 -0.27 -17.38
CA LYS A 58 -13.16 -0.35 -18.79
C LYS A 58 -14.24 -1.41 -19.03
N LEU A 59 -14.10 -2.59 -18.44
CA LEU A 59 -15.06 -3.69 -18.58
C LEU A 59 -16.44 -3.28 -18.04
N LYS A 60 -16.49 -2.74 -16.82
CA LYS A 60 -17.73 -2.27 -16.18
C LYS A 60 -18.34 -1.10 -16.95
N TRP A 61 -17.52 -0.20 -17.48
CA TRP A 61 -18.01 0.87 -18.35
C TRP A 61 -18.70 0.33 -19.61
N LEU A 62 -18.10 -0.68 -20.28
CA LEU A 62 -18.73 -1.34 -21.43
C LEU A 62 -20.04 -2.02 -21.04
N TYR A 63 -20.07 -2.67 -19.87
CA TYR A 63 -21.26 -3.33 -19.33
C TYR A 63 -22.40 -2.34 -19.09
N TYR A 64 -22.18 -1.30 -18.28
CA TYR A 64 -23.22 -0.32 -17.94
C TYR A 64 -23.65 0.56 -19.13
N THR A 65 -22.80 0.74 -20.14
CA THR A 65 -23.20 1.45 -21.37
C THR A 65 -23.89 0.54 -22.39
N GLY A 66 -24.03 -0.75 -22.11
CA GLY A 66 -24.61 -1.74 -23.03
C GLY A 66 -23.77 -1.96 -24.29
N LYS A 67 -22.47 -1.66 -24.24
CA LYS A 67 -21.51 -1.83 -25.34
C LYS A 67 -20.71 -3.13 -25.24
N LEU A 68 -20.88 -3.88 -24.14
CA LEU A 68 -20.24 -5.17 -23.95
C LEU A 68 -20.86 -6.22 -24.90
N ASP A 69 -20.02 -7.02 -25.55
CA ASP A 69 -20.47 -8.03 -26.49
C ASP A 69 -21.17 -9.20 -25.78
N LYS A 70 -22.14 -9.82 -26.47
CA LYS A 70 -22.93 -10.94 -25.93
C LYS A 70 -22.05 -12.13 -25.51
N ASN A 71 -21.01 -12.44 -26.27
CA ASN A 71 -20.09 -13.54 -25.92
C ASN A 71 -19.34 -13.26 -24.60
N SER A 72 -18.98 -12.01 -24.32
CA SER A 72 -18.37 -11.63 -23.05
C SER A 72 -19.35 -11.71 -21.88
N LEU A 73 -20.60 -11.29 -22.09
CA LEU A 73 -21.68 -11.43 -21.10
C LEU A 73 -21.91 -12.90 -20.75
N ASP A 74 -22.07 -13.75 -21.77
CA ASP A 74 -22.29 -15.20 -21.60
C ASP A 74 -21.11 -15.87 -20.86
N ARG A 75 -19.86 -15.48 -21.17
CA ARG A 75 -18.66 -16.00 -20.47
C ARG A 75 -18.57 -15.58 -19.01
N MET A 76 -19.11 -14.41 -18.66
CA MET A 76 -19.06 -13.87 -17.30
C MET A 76 -20.33 -14.19 -16.51
N GLU A 77 -21.30 -14.88 -17.13
CA GLU A 77 -22.63 -15.16 -16.57
C GLU A 77 -23.33 -13.87 -16.12
N TRP A 78 -23.16 -12.79 -16.90
CA TRP A 78 -23.77 -11.49 -16.64
C TRP A 78 -25.00 -11.29 -17.52
N GLU A 79 -26.11 -10.93 -16.89
CA GLU A 79 -27.30 -10.49 -17.63
C GLU A 79 -27.05 -9.14 -18.31
N PRO A 80 -27.58 -8.91 -19.52
CA PRO A 80 -27.52 -7.60 -20.14
C PRO A 80 -28.06 -6.52 -19.21
N PHE A 81 -27.38 -5.38 -19.13
CA PHE A 81 -27.84 -4.29 -18.31
C PHE A 81 -29.10 -3.64 -18.93
N GLU A 82 -30.27 -3.89 -18.35
CA GLU A 82 -31.58 -3.55 -18.94
C GLU A 82 -32.01 -2.08 -18.72
N LEU A 83 -31.43 -1.39 -17.74
CA LEU A 83 -31.70 0.02 -17.48
C LEU A 83 -31.14 0.86 -18.65
N ASP A 84 -31.99 1.66 -19.29
CA ASP A 84 -31.59 2.54 -20.39
C ASP A 84 -30.65 3.67 -19.91
N ILE A 85 -29.37 3.34 -19.77
CA ILE A 85 -28.30 4.30 -19.51
C ILE A 85 -27.92 5.07 -20.79
N LYS A 86 -28.35 4.63 -21.98
CA LYS A 86 -28.06 5.36 -23.23
C LYS A 86 -28.66 6.78 -23.23
N SER A 87 -29.65 7.01 -22.36
CA SER A 87 -30.33 8.29 -22.15
C SER A 87 -29.82 9.12 -20.95
N ARG A 88 -28.70 8.75 -20.30
CA ARG A 88 -28.25 9.40 -19.04
C ARG A 88 -26.87 10.05 -19.11
N ASN A 89 -26.73 11.15 -18.37
CA ASN A 89 -25.52 11.97 -18.24
C ASN A 89 -24.37 11.17 -17.62
N ARG A 90 -23.12 11.52 -17.95
CA ARG A 90 -21.87 10.96 -17.41
C ARG A 90 -21.90 10.77 -15.87
N LEU A 91 -22.56 11.68 -15.16
CA LEU A 91 -22.73 11.64 -13.70
C LEU A 91 -23.44 10.39 -13.19
N ASP A 92 -24.47 9.91 -13.89
CA ASP A 92 -25.21 8.71 -13.48
C ASP A 92 -24.37 7.46 -13.69
N LEU A 93 -23.63 7.41 -14.80
CA LEU A 93 -22.71 6.31 -15.10
C LEU A 93 -21.59 6.22 -14.05
N ASP A 94 -21.01 7.36 -13.66
CA ASP A 94 -20.00 7.42 -12.60
C ASP A 94 -20.60 6.94 -11.27
N ARG A 95 -21.87 7.22 -10.96
CA ARG A 95 -22.54 6.70 -9.77
C ARG A 95 -22.62 5.17 -9.78
N PHE A 96 -23.03 4.56 -10.90
CA PHE A 96 -23.07 3.10 -11.02
C PHE A 96 -21.69 2.45 -10.92
N LEU A 97 -20.68 3.02 -11.59
CA LEU A 97 -19.30 2.50 -11.55
C LEU A 97 -18.70 2.60 -10.15
N ASN A 98 -18.97 3.68 -9.42
CA ASN A 98 -18.47 3.87 -8.07
C ASN A 98 -19.23 3.03 -7.03
N SER A 99 -20.48 2.62 -7.31
CA SER A 99 -21.25 1.72 -6.44
C SER A 99 -21.15 0.25 -6.83
N ASP A 100 -20.48 -0.10 -7.94
CA ASP A 100 -20.25 -1.49 -8.34
C ASP A 100 -19.35 -2.20 -7.33
N LYS A 101 -19.77 -3.39 -6.90
CA LYS A 101 -19.10 -4.16 -5.85
C LYS A 101 -17.66 -4.55 -6.24
N ASP A 102 -17.43 -4.97 -7.49
CA ASP A 102 -16.09 -5.37 -7.92
C ASP A 102 -15.14 -4.15 -7.95
N MET A 103 -15.67 -2.99 -8.35
CA MET A 103 -14.93 -1.73 -8.32
C MET A 103 -14.59 -1.29 -6.89
N ILE A 104 -15.52 -1.41 -5.95
CA ILE A 104 -15.31 -1.15 -4.53
C ILE A 104 -14.24 -2.10 -3.97
N ASP A 105 -14.40 -3.41 -4.16
CA ASP A 105 -13.45 -4.42 -3.66
C ASP A 105 -12.03 -4.21 -4.22
N MET A 106 -11.91 -3.79 -5.48
CA MET A 106 -10.62 -3.46 -6.09
C MET A 106 -10.02 -2.19 -5.48
N GLN A 107 -10.86 -1.18 -5.23
CA GLN A 107 -10.44 0.07 -4.61
C GLN A 107 -9.97 -0.15 -3.16
N GLU A 108 -10.70 -0.95 -2.37
CA GLU A 108 -10.30 -1.33 -1.01
C GLU A 108 -8.95 -2.03 -0.99
N LYS A 109 -8.70 -2.96 -1.93
CA LYS A 109 -7.39 -3.62 -2.07
C LYS A 109 -6.27 -2.64 -2.36
N ILE A 110 -6.52 -1.63 -3.19
CA ILE A 110 -5.55 -0.57 -3.50
C ILE A 110 -5.26 0.28 -2.27
N GLU A 111 -6.28 0.71 -1.54
CA GLU A 111 -6.09 1.55 -0.35
C GLU A 111 -5.38 0.78 0.77
N TYR A 112 -5.74 -0.48 1.01
CA TYR A 112 -5.00 -1.34 1.94
C TYR A 112 -3.54 -1.52 1.53
N GLN A 113 -3.26 -1.61 0.23
CA GLN A 113 -1.91 -1.72 -0.29
C GLN A 113 -1.11 -0.42 -0.10
N LYS A 114 -1.74 0.75 -0.29
CA LYS A 114 -1.14 2.06 -0.02
C LYS A 114 -0.82 2.22 1.46
N GLU A 115 -1.70 1.78 2.35
CA GLU A 115 -1.46 1.87 3.79
C GLU A 115 -0.20 1.10 4.22
N LYS A 116 0.03 -0.09 3.65
CA LYS A 116 1.30 -0.83 3.87
C LYS A 116 2.51 -0.05 3.40
N ILE A 117 2.43 0.54 2.20
CA ILE A 117 3.54 1.31 1.62
C ILE A 117 3.85 2.53 2.48
N ASN A 118 2.83 3.27 2.93
CA ASN A 118 2.97 4.41 3.81
C ASN A 118 3.62 4.02 5.15
N TYR A 119 3.17 2.92 5.74
CA TYR A 119 3.74 2.40 6.99
C TYR A 119 5.21 1.99 6.82
N LEU A 120 5.55 1.27 5.74
CA LEU A 120 6.93 0.88 5.43
C LEU A 120 7.83 2.11 5.18
N GLU A 121 7.33 3.13 4.47
CA GLU A 121 8.06 4.38 4.26
C GLU A 121 8.34 5.09 5.58
N SER A 122 7.37 5.10 6.50
CA SER A 122 7.54 5.63 7.85
C SER A 122 8.63 4.87 8.61
N ILE A 123 8.60 3.53 8.59
CA ILE A 123 9.65 2.68 9.20
C ILE A 123 11.03 3.03 8.63
N ILE A 124 11.17 3.09 7.30
CA ILE A 124 12.45 3.40 6.65
C ILE A 124 12.97 4.76 7.11
N LYS A 125 12.10 5.78 7.18
CA LYS A 125 12.47 7.11 7.71
C LYS A 125 12.91 7.03 9.17
N THR A 126 12.20 6.28 10.01
CA THR A 126 12.59 6.07 11.41
C THR A 126 13.94 5.38 11.52
N VAL A 127 14.20 4.34 10.73
CA VAL A 127 15.50 3.63 10.71
C VAL A 127 16.63 4.58 10.33
N VAL A 128 16.46 5.42 9.30
CA VAL A 128 17.47 6.43 8.91
C VAL A 128 17.70 7.45 10.04
N ASN A 129 16.63 7.89 10.70
CA ASN A 129 16.69 8.85 11.81
C ASN A 129 17.42 8.29 13.04
N ARG A 130 17.53 6.97 13.19
CA ARG A 130 18.27 6.36 14.32
C ARG A 130 19.73 6.79 14.37
N ASN A 131 20.37 7.09 13.25
CA ASN A 131 21.75 7.62 13.25
C ASN A 131 21.89 8.85 14.15
N PHE A 132 20.90 9.76 14.07
CA PHE A 132 20.87 10.96 14.89
C PHE A 132 20.54 10.64 16.36
N LEU A 133 19.61 9.72 16.62
CA LEU A 133 19.28 9.30 17.99
C LEU A 133 20.50 8.68 18.69
N ILE A 134 21.20 7.76 18.02
CA ILE A 134 22.42 7.13 18.56
C ILE A 134 23.48 8.19 18.85
N LYS A 135 23.71 9.12 17.92
CA LYS A 135 24.64 10.24 18.14
C LYS A 135 24.25 11.06 19.37
N ASN A 136 22.98 11.44 19.51
CA ASN A 136 22.49 12.22 20.64
C ASN A 136 22.67 11.48 21.97
N ILE A 137 22.46 10.16 22.00
CA ILE A 137 22.70 9.34 23.20
C ILE A 137 24.20 9.35 23.56
N ILE A 138 25.08 9.21 22.57
CA ILE A 138 26.54 9.26 22.79
C ILE A 138 26.96 10.64 23.33
N ASP A 139 26.46 11.72 22.73
CA ASP A 139 26.80 13.08 23.13
C ASP A 139 26.27 13.38 24.55
N TRP A 140 25.07 12.93 24.89
CA TRP A 140 24.53 13.01 26.24
C TRP A 140 25.41 12.26 27.25
N ARG A 141 25.91 11.07 26.91
CA ARG A 141 26.80 10.29 27.78
C ARG A 141 28.14 10.97 28.03
N LYS A 142 28.73 11.59 27.00
CA LYS A 142 29.96 12.40 27.14
C LYS A 142 29.72 13.55 28.10
N PHE A 143 28.64 14.30 27.88
CA PHE A 143 28.23 15.42 28.74
C PHE A 143 28.06 15.00 30.20
N THR A 144 27.35 13.91 30.49
CA THR A 144 27.17 13.42 31.87
C THR A 144 28.45 12.88 32.50
N SER A 145 29.44 12.46 31.70
CA SER A 145 30.72 11.93 32.18
C SER A 145 31.77 13.03 32.43
N GLY A 146 31.43 14.30 32.17
CA GLY A 146 32.34 15.44 32.34
C GLY A 146 33.47 15.53 31.30
N ALA A 147 33.33 14.81 30.18
CA ALA A 147 34.25 14.81 29.04
C ALA A 147 33.72 15.66 27.88
#